data_AF-A0AA47JJ69-F1
#
_entry.id   AF-A0AA47JJ69-F1
#
_cell.length_a   1.000
_cell.length_b   1.000
_cell.length_c   1.000
_cell.angle_alpha   90.00
_cell.angle_beta   90.00
_cell.angle_gamma   90.00
#
_symmetry.space_group_name_H-M   'P 1'
#
loop_
_entity.id
_entity.type
_entity.pdbx_description
1 polymer ?
#
loop_
_entity_poly.entity_id
_entity_poly.type
_entity_poly.pdbx_seq_one_letter_code
_entity_poly.pdbx_strand_id
1 'polypeptide(L)'
;MQSKESVKIVERKANPELDTQAIVNRKKFINRVLDNRKEGLKIRRENLVSLGDFAIDQVRWYTWFQASDEDEQICTLRLYETSLMGACYHRLAMYPKERLSIQILGYPEVTWDGEGILKTGFICPSMWLDAYFTSVIVRDRPSMDVLANFPISLMKQSSTKAGELSYMLVDVIQSFHNRTADYPDKLVAAMDAAIAQGDDWALEIAMGILETFAALTTDIGHDFEEVLIKNLQFQEKYHLRELGPDRIGIRTFINFPLLGMACMWYDKGHRLSVETGWLPPYLVEGRWLEDVKAGKITR
;
A
#
# COMPACT_ATOMS: atom_id res chain seq x y z
N MET A 1 12.46 -39.53 1.10
CA MET A 1 11.46 -38.85 0.23
C MET A 1 10.51 -38.10 1.14
N GLN A 2 10.79 -36.81 1.39
CA GLN A 2 9.77 -35.94 1.99
C GLN A 2 8.67 -35.79 0.95
N SER A 3 7.44 -36.16 1.32
CA SER A 3 6.24 -35.87 0.54
C SER A 3 6.22 -34.37 0.27
N LYS A 4 6.20 -33.97 -1.00
CA LYS A 4 5.80 -32.61 -1.37
C LYS A 4 4.36 -32.46 -0.89
N GLU A 5 4.16 -31.89 0.29
CA GLU A 5 2.85 -31.36 0.65
C GLU A 5 2.43 -30.42 -0.49
N SER A 6 1.26 -30.66 -1.06
CA SER A 6 0.71 -29.81 -2.10
C SER A 6 0.53 -28.42 -1.51
N VAL A 7 1.25 -27.43 -2.06
CA VAL A 7 1.07 -26.02 -1.68
C VAL A 7 -0.40 -25.67 -1.86
N LYS A 8 -1.01 -25.11 -0.80
CA LYS A 8 -2.42 -24.74 -0.83
C LYS A 8 -2.58 -23.46 -1.64
N ILE A 9 -3.34 -23.52 -2.72
CA ILE A 9 -3.62 -22.37 -3.58
C ILE A 9 -4.97 -21.76 -3.17
N VAL A 10 -5.00 -20.45 -2.95
CA VAL A 10 -6.23 -19.68 -2.73
C VAL A 10 -6.44 -18.75 -3.91
N GLU A 11 -7.48 -19.03 -4.68
CA GLU A 11 -7.81 -18.25 -5.87
C GLU A 11 -8.65 -17.01 -5.55
N ARG A 12 -8.39 -15.96 -6.32
CA ARG A 12 -9.19 -14.72 -6.32
C ARG A 12 -10.50 -14.95 -7.06
N LYS A 13 -11.60 -14.39 -6.57
CA LYS A 13 -12.87 -14.38 -7.33
C LYS A 13 -12.89 -13.30 -8.41
N ALA A 14 -12.19 -12.19 -8.19
CA ALA A 14 -12.07 -11.10 -9.13
C ALA A 14 -11.23 -11.53 -10.34
N ASN A 15 -11.92 -11.91 -11.42
CA ASN A 15 -11.34 -12.35 -12.68
C ASN A 15 -11.89 -11.51 -13.85
N PRO A 16 -11.22 -10.41 -14.26
CA PRO A 16 -11.67 -9.61 -15.38
C PRO A 16 -11.55 -10.36 -16.71
N GLU A 17 -12.64 -10.44 -17.46
CA GLU A 17 -12.64 -10.96 -18.83
C GLU A 17 -12.08 -9.88 -19.78
N LEU A 18 -10.75 -9.88 -19.96
CA LEU A 18 -10.06 -8.99 -20.91
C LEU A 18 -9.64 -9.77 -22.15
N ASP A 19 -10.04 -9.28 -23.32
CA ASP A 19 -9.49 -9.79 -24.57
C ASP A 19 -8.00 -9.40 -24.74
N THR A 20 -7.32 -10.06 -25.66
CA THR A 20 -5.90 -9.82 -25.96
C THR A 20 -5.62 -8.34 -26.29
N GLN A 21 -6.53 -7.67 -26.99
CA GLN A 21 -6.38 -6.27 -27.38
C GLN A 21 -6.48 -5.34 -26.17
N ALA A 22 -7.37 -5.62 -25.23
CA ALA A 22 -7.52 -4.89 -23.97
C ALA A 22 -6.28 -5.03 -23.09
N ILE A 23 -5.70 -6.23 -23.01
CA ILE A 23 -4.42 -6.48 -22.30
C ILE A 23 -3.30 -5.66 -22.95
N VAL A 24 -3.15 -5.73 -24.29
CA VAL A 24 -2.13 -4.96 -25.03
C VAL A 24 -2.31 -3.46 -24.81
N ASN A 25 -3.53 -2.96 -24.87
CA ASN A 25 -3.83 -1.54 -24.66
C ASN A 25 -3.49 -1.11 -23.23
N ARG A 26 -3.78 -1.94 -22.23
CA ARG A 26 -3.43 -1.66 -20.83
C ARG A 26 -1.91 -1.63 -20.63
N LYS A 27 -1.17 -2.61 -21.15
CA LYS A 27 0.31 -2.61 -21.09
C LYS A 27 0.91 -1.39 -21.79
N LYS A 28 0.39 -0.99 -22.96
CA LYS A 28 0.80 0.25 -23.65
C LYS A 28 0.56 1.50 -22.80
N PHE A 29 -0.59 1.59 -22.12
CA PHE A 29 -0.87 2.71 -21.22
C PHE A 29 0.11 2.75 -20.04
N ILE A 30 0.35 1.60 -19.38
CA ILE A 30 1.30 1.48 -18.28
C ILE A 30 2.70 1.92 -18.72
N ASN A 31 3.20 1.41 -19.85
CA ASN A 31 4.51 1.78 -20.38
C ASN A 31 4.60 3.27 -20.70
N ARG A 32 3.56 3.86 -21.30
CA ARG A 32 3.54 5.31 -21.56
C ARG A 32 3.64 6.12 -20.26
N VAL A 33 2.94 5.73 -19.20
CA VAL A 33 3.05 6.43 -17.91
C VAL A 33 4.45 6.24 -17.33
N LEU A 34 4.97 5.02 -17.38
CA LEU A 34 6.32 4.66 -16.91
C LEU A 34 7.39 5.51 -17.60
N ASP A 35 7.35 5.66 -18.91
CA ASP A 35 8.37 6.39 -19.67
C ASP A 35 8.30 7.91 -19.44
N ASN A 36 7.10 8.46 -19.21
CA ASN A 36 6.90 9.90 -19.02
C ASN A 36 6.98 10.37 -17.57
N ARG A 37 7.01 9.46 -16.59
CA ARG A 37 6.89 9.80 -15.16
C ARG A 37 7.97 10.77 -14.65
N LYS A 38 9.21 10.62 -15.13
CA LYS A 38 10.37 11.42 -14.69
C LYS A 38 10.19 12.87 -15.10
N GLU A 39 9.78 13.10 -16.33
CA GLU A 39 9.45 14.42 -16.85
C GLU A 39 8.19 14.98 -16.18
N GLY A 40 7.21 14.13 -15.91
CA GLY A 40 6.00 14.46 -15.17
C GLY A 40 6.29 15.05 -13.80
N LEU A 41 7.29 14.55 -13.06
CA LEU A 41 7.59 15.04 -11.72
C LEU A 41 7.94 16.55 -11.67
N LYS A 42 8.53 17.08 -12.75
CA LYS A 42 8.90 18.51 -12.84
C LYS A 42 7.72 19.47 -12.93
N ILE A 43 6.54 18.97 -13.27
CA ILE A 43 5.39 19.82 -13.60
C ILE A 43 4.78 20.42 -12.34
N ARG A 44 4.59 19.60 -11.29
CA ARG A 44 3.95 20.01 -10.03
C ARG A 44 4.21 19.00 -8.92
N ARG A 45 4.27 19.46 -7.68
CA ARG A 45 4.45 18.62 -6.49
C ARG A 45 3.34 17.58 -6.30
N GLU A 46 2.10 17.83 -6.75
CA GLU A 46 1.00 16.85 -6.65
C GLU A 46 1.28 15.56 -7.43
N ASN A 47 2.24 15.59 -8.37
CA ASN A 47 2.70 14.40 -9.06
C ASN A 47 3.48 13.45 -8.15
N LEU A 48 3.95 13.89 -6.97
CA LEU A 48 4.49 12.98 -5.94
C LEU A 48 3.43 11.96 -5.48
N VAL A 49 2.14 12.31 -5.50
CA VAL A 49 1.05 11.40 -5.15
C VAL A 49 0.51 10.72 -6.40
N SER A 50 0.19 11.49 -7.44
CA SER A 50 -0.45 10.94 -8.64
C SER A 50 0.41 9.89 -9.36
N LEU A 51 1.74 10.05 -9.38
CA LEU A 51 2.62 9.03 -9.95
C LEU A 51 2.67 7.76 -9.08
N GLY A 52 2.43 7.88 -7.77
CA GLY A 52 2.27 6.76 -6.85
C GLY A 52 1.01 5.95 -7.14
N ASP A 53 -0.12 6.62 -7.37
CA ASP A 53 -1.38 5.95 -7.74
C ASP A 53 -1.21 5.09 -9.01
N PHE A 54 -0.51 5.64 -10.02
CA PHE A 54 -0.20 4.87 -11.24
C PHE A 54 0.72 3.68 -10.98
N ALA A 55 1.66 3.78 -10.03
CA ALA A 55 2.51 2.65 -9.65
C ALA A 55 1.69 1.55 -8.96
N ILE A 56 0.82 1.93 -8.01
CA ILE A 56 -0.07 0.99 -7.31
C ILE A 56 -0.95 0.25 -8.31
N ASP A 57 -1.53 0.97 -9.27
CA ASP A 57 -2.35 0.35 -10.31
C ASP A 57 -1.52 -0.55 -11.23
N GLN A 58 -0.31 -0.14 -11.60
CA GLN A 58 0.62 -0.98 -12.36
C GLN A 58 0.88 -2.30 -11.64
N VAL A 59 1.27 -2.27 -10.37
CA VAL A 59 1.57 -3.49 -9.59
C VAL A 59 0.36 -4.40 -9.54
N ARG A 60 -0.84 -3.85 -9.25
CA ARG A 60 -2.09 -4.63 -9.25
C ARG A 60 -2.29 -5.34 -10.59
N TRP A 61 -2.19 -4.63 -11.72
CA TRP A 61 -2.34 -5.25 -13.04
C TRP A 61 -1.34 -6.37 -13.33
N TYR A 62 -0.09 -6.23 -12.89
CA TYR A 62 0.93 -7.24 -13.14
C TYR A 62 0.76 -8.52 -12.32
N THR A 63 0.02 -8.48 -11.21
CA THR A 63 -0.45 -9.72 -10.55
C THR A 63 -1.50 -10.47 -11.36
N TRP A 64 -2.14 -9.79 -12.32
CA TRP A 64 -3.15 -10.39 -13.18
C TRP A 64 -2.55 -10.88 -14.51
N PHE A 65 -1.68 -10.09 -15.14
CA PHE A 65 -1.11 -10.40 -16.46
C PHE A 65 -0.11 -11.56 -16.52
N GLN A 66 0.27 -12.12 -15.37
CA GLN A 66 1.53 -12.85 -15.15
C GLN A 66 2.75 -11.93 -15.39
N ALA A 67 3.48 -11.64 -14.31
CA ALA A 67 4.68 -10.81 -14.37
C ALA A 67 5.86 -11.61 -14.92
N SER A 68 6.59 -11.03 -15.87
CA SER A 68 7.97 -11.45 -16.16
C SER A 68 8.92 -10.95 -15.06
N ASP A 69 10.14 -11.49 -14.98
CA ASP A 69 11.17 -10.97 -14.05
C ASP A 69 11.40 -9.46 -14.25
N GLU A 70 11.36 -8.98 -15.49
CA GLU A 70 11.45 -7.54 -15.79
C GLU A 70 10.26 -6.78 -15.18
N ASP A 71 9.04 -7.30 -15.32
CA ASP A 71 7.85 -6.67 -14.74
C ASP A 71 7.93 -6.64 -13.21
N GLU A 72 8.44 -7.70 -12.56
CA GLU A 72 8.67 -7.74 -11.11
C GLU A 72 9.68 -6.68 -10.65
N GLN A 73 10.81 -6.57 -11.36
CA GLN A 73 11.85 -5.57 -11.10
C GLN A 73 11.28 -4.15 -11.24
N ILE A 74 10.55 -3.88 -12.32
CA ILE A 74 9.95 -2.58 -12.55
C ILE A 74 8.86 -2.26 -11.53
N CYS A 75 8.01 -3.23 -11.16
CA CYS A 75 7.02 -3.02 -10.10
C CYS A 75 7.70 -2.67 -8.77
N THR A 76 8.79 -3.38 -8.42
CA THR A 76 9.57 -3.11 -7.21
C THR A 76 10.20 -1.71 -7.26
N LEU A 77 10.81 -1.33 -8.39
CA LEU A 77 11.34 0.02 -8.62
C LEU A 77 10.26 1.08 -8.41
N ARG A 78 9.09 0.88 -9.01
CA ARG A 78 7.98 1.84 -8.95
C ARG A 78 7.40 2.00 -7.56
N LEU A 79 7.31 0.93 -6.78
CA LEU A 79 6.93 1.04 -5.36
C LEU A 79 7.98 1.77 -4.54
N TYR A 80 9.27 1.55 -4.80
CA TYR A 80 10.33 2.25 -4.08
C TYR A 80 10.33 3.76 -4.36
N GLU A 81 10.23 4.14 -5.64
CA GLU A 81 10.03 5.53 -6.04
C GLU A 81 8.78 6.13 -5.37
N THR A 82 7.68 5.37 -5.32
CA THR A 82 6.42 5.80 -4.69
C THR A 82 6.54 6.02 -3.19
N SER A 83 7.29 5.16 -2.48
CA SER A 83 7.57 5.33 -1.05
C SER A 83 8.27 6.66 -0.77
N LEU A 84 9.34 6.95 -1.52
CA LEU A 84 10.08 8.21 -1.42
C LEU A 84 9.19 9.42 -1.71
N MET A 85 8.40 9.35 -2.79
CA MET A 85 7.50 10.45 -3.19
C MET A 85 6.41 10.69 -2.13
N GLY A 86 5.82 9.62 -1.60
CA GLY A 86 4.80 9.69 -0.56
C GLY A 86 5.32 10.36 0.71
N ALA A 87 6.52 9.97 1.18
CA ALA A 87 7.16 10.60 2.32
C ALA A 87 7.49 12.08 2.06
N CYS A 88 8.02 12.42 0.87
CA CYS A 88 8.29 13.81 0.50
C CYS A 88 7.02 14.67 0.51
N TYR A 89 5.91 14.17 -0.03
CA TYR A 89 4.65 14.91 -0.06
C TYR A 89 4.10 15.18 1.35
N HIS A 90 4.18 14.19 2.25
CA HIS A 90 3.81 14.38 3.66
C HIS A 90 4.75 15.35 4.37
N ARG A 91 6.05 15.33 4.08
CA ARG A 91 7.01 16.30 4.63
C ARG A 91 6.69 17.73 4.19
N LEU A 92 6.38 17.93 2.91
CA LEU A 92 5.92 19.23 2.40
C LEU A 92 4.66 19.70 3.15
N ALA A 93 3.71 18.80 3.40
CA ALA A 93 2.49 19.13 4.14
C ALA A 93 2.74 19.49 5.62
N MET A 94 3.74 18.88 6.28
CA MET A 94 4.13 19.22 7.65
C MET A 94 4.80 20.59 7.76
N TYR A 95 5.62 20.94 6.76
CA TYR A 95 6.43 22.17 6.74
C TYR A 95 6.12 23.00 5.50
N PRO A 96 4.90 23.55 5.35
CA PRO A 96 4.42 24.11 4.08
C PRO A 96 5.20 25.32 3.57
N LYS A 97 5.94 26.02 4.45
CA LYS A 97 6.78 27.18 4.09
C LYS A 97 8.23 26.81 3.80
N GLU A 98 8.63 25.58 4.12
CA GLU A 98 9.99 25.10 3.86
C GLU A 98 10.08 24.53 2.45
N ARG A 99 11.14 24.90 1.74
CA ARG A 99 11.44 24.31 0.44
C ARG A 99 12.20 23.00 0.65
N LEU A 100 11.74 21.94 0.00
CA LEU A 100 12.37 20.63 -0.02
C LEU A 100 12.89 20.36 -1.43
N SER A 101 14.20 20.18 -1.57
CA SER A 101 14.80 19.55 -2.75
C SER A 101 14.59 18.05 -2.67
N ILE A 102 14.03 17.48 -3.73
CA ILE A 102 13.72 16.06 -3.85
C ILE A 102 14.58 15.50 -4.97
N GLN A 103 15.44 14.55 -4.61
CA GLN A 103 16.27 13.79 -5.54
C GLN A 103 15.90 12.31 -5.43
N ILE A 104 15.26 11.80 -6.47
CA ILE A 104 15.01 10.37 -6.66
C ILE A 104 15.99 9.88 -7.74
N LEU A 105 16.55 8.68 -7.58
CA LEU A 105 17.53 8.17 -8.54
C LEU A 105 16.94 8.13 -9.97
N GLY A 106 17.66 8.71 -10.92
CA GLY A 106 17.22 8.78 -12.32
C GLY A 106 16.11 9.79 -12.61
N TYR A 107 15.65 10.55 -11.61
CA TYR A 107 14.75 11.68 -11.79
C TYR A 107 15.53 13.00 -11.81
N PRO A 108 15.00 14.03 -12.49
CA PRO A 108 15.49 15.40 -12.31
C PRO A 108 15.30 15.84 -10.86
N GLU A 109 16.27 16.59 -10.32
CA GLU A 109 16.08 17.28 -9.04
C GLU A 109 14.92 18.27 -9.17
N VAL A 110 14.02 18.28 -8.21
CA VAL A 110 12.93 19.25 -8.12
C VAL A 110 12.91 19.88 -6.73
N THR A 111 12.61 21.17 -6.65
CA THR A 111 12.45 21.87 -5.37
C THR A 111 11.04 22.40 -5.26
N TRP A 112 10.33 22.00 -4.21
CA TRP A 112 8.95 22.41 -3.94
C TRP A 112 8.77 22.90 -2.51
N ASP A 113 7.76 23.75 -2.29
CA ASP A 113 7.17 23.96 -0.97
C ASP A 113 5.81 23.24 -0.85
N GLY A 114 5.25 23.23 0.34
CA GLY A 114 3.97 22.58 0.63
C GLY A 114 2.78 23.53 0.68
N GLU A 115 2.94 24.79 0.27
CA GLU A 115 1.88 25.77 0.43
C GLU A 115 0.66 25.37 -0.41
N GLY A 116 -0.49 25.27 0.26
CA GLY A 116 -1.75 24.87 -0.35
C GLY A 116 -2.04 23.36 -0.33
N ILE A 117 -1.10 22.48 0.05
CA ILE A 117 -1.36 21.03 0.11
C ILE A 117 -2.58 20.70 0.99
N LEU A 118 -2.69 21.27 2.19
CA LEU A 118 -3.85 21.01 3.07
C LEU A 118 -5.16 21.60 2.53
N LYS A 119 -5.11 22.59 1.64
CA LYS A 119 -6.31 23.25 1.09
C LYS A 119 -6.83 22.55 -0.17
N THR A 120 -5.92 22.23 -1.09
CA THR A 120 -6.27 21.75 -2.44
C THR A 120 -5.65 20.40 -2.78
N GLY A 121 -4.73 19.91 -1.96
CA GLY A 121 -4.10 18.61 -2.13
C GLY A 121 -4.96 17.47 -1.58
N PHE A 122 -4.41 16.27 -1.69
CA PHE A 122 -4.98 15.05 -1.16
C PHE A 122 -4.09 14.61 0.00
N ILE A 123 -4.60 14.70 1.23
CA ILE A 123 -3.97 14.19 2.45
C ILE A 123 -5.13 13.65 3.29
N CYS A 124 -5.22 12.33 3.43
CA CYS A 124 -6.30 11.67 4.16
C CYS A 124 -5.83 10.29 4.65
N PRO A 125 -6.56 9.64 5.57
CA PRO A 125 -6.16 8.34 6.10
C PRO A 125 -5.92 7.25 5.06
N SER A 126 -6.75 7.15 4.02
CA SER A 126 -6.56 6.10 2.99
C SER A 126 -5.26 6.29 2.22
N MET A 127 -4.93 7.53 1.86
CA MET A 127 -3.66 7.85 1.22
C MET A 127 -2.47 7.58 2.14
N TRP A 128 -2.60 7.93 3.42
CA TRP A 128 -1.56 7.69 4.40
C TRP A 128 -1.29 6.19 4.56
N LEU A 129 -2.35 5.36 4.63
CA LEU A 129 -2.24 3.90 4.72
C LEU A 129 -1.53 3.34 3.47
N ASP A 130 -1.94 3.75 2.27
CA ASP A 130 -1.30 3.32 1.03
C ASP A 130 0.19 3.72 1.00
N ALA A 131 0.52 4.97 1.39
CA ALA A 131 1.90 5.44 1.43
C ALA A 131 2.76 4.71 2.49
N TYR A 132 2.21 4.52 3.69
CA TYR A 132 2.90 3.84 4.79
C TYR A 132 3.18 2.40 4.44
N PHE A 133 2.16 1.66 3.99
CA PHE A 133 2.33 0.26 3.64
C PHE A 133 3.11 0.05 2.34
N THR A 134 3.08 0.99 1.39
CA THR A 134 4.05 0.99 0.28
C THR A 134 5.48 1.05 0.81
N SER A 135 5.75 1.93 1.79
CA SER A 135 7.07 2.05 2.42
C SER A 135 7.47 0.79 3.21
N VAL A 136 6.51 0.13 3.86
CA VAL A 136 6.71 -1.19 4.49
C VAL A 136 7.08 -2.24 3.45
N ILE A 137 6.35 -2.32 2.33
CA ILE A 137 6.61 -3.31 1.25
C ILE A 137 8.01 -3.14 0.68
N VAL A 138 8.52 -1.92 0.57
CA VAL A 138 9.88 -1.69 0.04
C VAL A 138 10.96 -1.58 1.12
N ARG A 139 10.59 -1.81 2.39
CA ARG A 139 11.48 -1.72 3.56
C ARG A 139 12.24 -0.39 3.59
N ASP A 140 11.55 0.70 3.27
CA ASP A 140 12.11 2.05 3.30
C ASP A 140 11.78 2.70 4.66
N ARG A 141 12.64 2.39 5.64
CA ARG A 141 12.46 2.83 7.01
C ARG A 141 12.45 4.36 7.16
N PRO A 142 13.35 5.15 6.53
CA PRO A 142 13.25 6.61 6.55
C PRO A 142 11.89 7.14 6.10
N SER A 143 11.30 6.60 5.03
CA SER A 143 9.97 7.01 4.58
C SER A 143 8.87 6.58 5.56
N MET A 144 8.97 5.37 6.13
CA MET A 144 8.07 4.93 7.20
C MET A 144 8.12 5.87 8.41
N ASP A 145 9.31 6.29 8.85
CA ASP A 145 9.49 7.17 10.01
C ASP A 145 8.84 8.54 9.77
N VAL A 146 8.98 9.11 8.55
CA VAL A 146 8.30 10.37 8.18
C VAL A 146 6.77 10.22 8.27
N LEU A 147 6.23 9.12 7.75
CA LEU A 147 4.79 8.88 7.72
C LEU A 147 4.25 8.57 9.13
N ALA A 148 4.97 7.78 9.92
CA ALA A 148 4.63 7.44 11.30
C ALA A 148 4.59 8.67 12.23
N ASN A 149 5.30 9.74 11.89
CA ASN A 149 5.33 10.99 12.62
C ASN A 149 4.43 12.08 12.01
N PHE A 150 3.69 11.79 10.93
CA PHE A 150 2.78 12.76 10.32
C PHE A 150 1.60 13.06 11.26
N PRO A 151 1.35 14.32 11.66
CA PRO A 151 0.28 14.63 12.61
C PRO A 151 -1.12 14.33 12.05
N ILE A 152 -1.89 13.50 12.76
CA ILE A 152 -3.32 13.27 12.45
C ILE A 152 -4.11 14.58 12.43
N SER A 153 -3.74 15.56 13.27
CA SER A 153 -4.35 16.89 13.27
C SER A 153 -4.21 17.63 11.93
N LEU A 154 -3.11 17.43 11.20
CA LEU A 154 -2.93 17.98 9.85
C LEU A 154 -3.78 17.23 8.82
N MET A 155 -3.86 15.90 8.92
CA MET A 155 -4.80 15.11 8.10
C MET A 155 -6.24 15.59 8.32
N LYS A 156 -6.66 15.83 9.56
CA LYS A 156 -7.97 16.39 9.91
C LYS A 156 -8.18 17.82 9.41
N GLN A 157 -7.14 18.59 9.11
CA GLN A 157 -7.24 19.94 8.52
C GLN A 157 -7.41 19.91 6.99
N SER A 158 -6.97 18.84 6.33
CA SER A 158 -7.06 18.64 4.89
C SER A 158 -8.49 18.82 4.36
N SER A 159 -8.66 19.34 3.14
CA SER A 159 -9.98 19.45 2.50
C SER A 159 -10.65 18.08 2.27
N THR A 160 -9.86 17.03 2.15
CA THR A 160 -10.34 15.65 2.07
C THR A 160 -10.57 15.10 3.48
N LYS A 161 -11.83 14.86 3.86
CA LYS A 161 -12.19 14.28 5.16
C LYS A 161 -12.48 12.79 5.05
N ALA A 162 -12.28 12.07 6.16
CA ALA A 162 -12.67 10.67 6.34
C ALA A 162 -13.45 10.52 7.66
N GLY A 163 -14.07 9.36 7.87
CA GLY A 163 -14.73 9.01 9.15
C GLY A 163 -13.71 8.81 10.28
N GLU A 164 -14.18 8.91 11.54
CA GLU A 164 -13.29 8.82 12.71
C GLU A 164 -12.52 7.49 12.77
N LEU A 165 -13.19 6.37 12.45
CA LEU A 165 -12.56 5.04 12.40
C LEU A 165 -11.34 5.02 11.46
N SER A 166 -11.36 5.74 10.33
CA SER A 166 -10.21 5.82 9.44
C SER A 166 -9.00 6.51 10.09
N TYR A 167 -9.22 7.53 10.92
CA TYR A 167 -8.12 8.16 11.68
C TYR A 167 -7.62 7.27 12.82
N MET A 168 -8.51 6.50 13.45
CA MET A 168 -8.12 5.52 14.46
C MET A 168 -7.20 4.44 13.87
N LEU A 169 -7.47 3.98 12.64
CA LEU A 169 -6.56 3.07 11.93
C LEU A 169 -5.15 3.66 11.82
N VAL A 170 -5.04 4.94 11.43
CA VAL A 170 -3.74 5.62 11.35
C VAL A 170 -3.07 5.69 12.72
N ASP A 171 -3.80 6.07 13.77
CA ASP A 171 -3.26 6.18 15.13
C ASP A 171 -2.74 4.84 15.67
N VAL A 172 -3.45 3.73 15.41
CA VAL A 172 -3.00 2.38 15.78
C VAL A 172 -1.67 2.04 15.11
N ILE A 173 -1.56 2.26 13.79
CA ILE A 173 -0.33 1.95 13.05
C ILE A 173 0.82 2.86 13.48
N GLN A 174 0.58 4.16 13.67
CA GLN A 174 1.59 5.11 14.18
C GLN A 174 2.07 4.74 15.58
N SER A 175 1.15 4.36 16.46
CA SER A 175 1.45 3.97 17.85
C SER A 175 2.31 2.70 17.90
N PHE A 176 1.98 1.70 17.08
CA PHE A 176 2.83 0.51 16.93
C PHE A 176 4.21 0.86 16.41
N HIS A 177 4.29 1.64 15.32
CA HIS A 177 5.56 2.01 14.70
C HIS A 177 6.48 2.72 15.69
N ASN A 178 5.93 3.71 16.40
CA ASN A 178 6.65 4.52 17.38
C ASN A 178 6.83 3.82 18.74
N ARG A 179 6.31 2.58 18.89
CA ARG A 179 6.38 1.77 20.11
C ARG A 179 5.84 2.50 21.34
N THR A 180 4.72 3.20 21.17
CA THR A 180 4.07 3.90 22.28
C THR A 180 3.41 2.89 23.21
N ALA A 181 3.41 3.18 24.51
CA ALA A 181 2.89 2.27 25.53
C ALA A 181 1.35 2.06 25.44
N ASP A 182 0.64 3.03 24.85
CA ASP A 182 -0.81 3.04 24.65
C ASP A 182 -1.27 2.30 23.38
N TYR A 183 -0.35 1.69 22.62
CA TYR A 183 -0.70 0.93 21.42
C TYR A 183 -1.78 -0.14 21.64
N PRO A 184 -1.69 -1.02 22.66
CA PRO A 184 -2.70 -2.05 22.90
C PRO A 184 -4.11 -1.46 23.12
N ASP A 185 -4.20 -0.38 23.90
CA ASP A 185 -5.47 0.29 24.20
C ASP A 185 -6.09 0.91 22.95
N LYS A 186 -5.26 1.52 22.09
CA LYS A 186 -5.71 2.08 20.80
C LYS A 186 -6.20 1.01 19.84
N LEU A 187 -5.52 -0.14 19.79
CA LEU A 187 -5.93 -1.27 18.96
C LEU A 187 -7.32 -1.75 19.38
N VAL A 188 -7.52 -1.99 20.68
CA VAL A 188 -8.83 -2.41 21.23
C VAL A 188 -9.90 -1.37 20.94
N ALA A 189 -9.63 -0.08 21.21
CA ALA A 189 -10.59 0.99 20.95
C ALA A 189 -11.00 1.08 19.47
N ALA A 190 -10.06 0.90 18.54
CA ALA A 190 -10.36 0.91 17.11
C ALA A 190 -11.18 -0.31 16.67
N MET A 191 -10.92 -1.49 17.25
CA MET A 191 -11.72 -2.69 17.01
C MET A 191 -13.15 -2.52 17.53
N ASP A 192 -13.31 -2.00 18.75
CA ASP A 192 -14.63 -1.69 19.33
C ASP A 192 -15.39 -0.65 18.49
N ALA A 193 -14.70 0.38 17.99
CA ALA A 193 -15.29 1.38 17.10
C ALA A 193 -15.73 0.78 15.76
N ALA A 194 -14.97 -0.16 15.19
CA ALA A 194 -15.35 -0.87 13.98
C ALA A 194 -16.61 -1.73 14.19
N ILE A 195 -16.70 -2.44 15.31
CA ILE A 195 -17.89 -3.21 15.69
C ILE A 195 -19.10 -2.28 15.87
N ALA A 196 -18.93 -1.17 16.59
CA ALA A 196 -19.99 -0.21 16.86
C ALA A 196 -20.49 0.49 15.60
N GLN A 197 -19.61 0.79 14.64
CA GLN A 197 -19.98 1.35 13.35
C GLN A 197 -20.76 0.33 12.51
N GLY A 198 -20.32 -0.93 12.49
CA GLY A 198 -21.10 -2.08 12.02
C GLY A 198 -21.45 -2.13 10.52
N ASP A 199 -21.03 -1.14 9.73
CA ASP A 199 -21.21 -1.16 8.28
C ASP A 199 -20.20 -2.08 7.58
N ASP A 200 -20.49 -2.38 6.32
CA ASP A 200 -19.67 -3.25 5.48
C ASP A 200 -18.20 -2.81 5.40
N TRP A 201 -17.92 -1.51 5.38
CA TRP A 201 -16.55 -1.00 5.31
C TRP A 201 -15.84 -1.20 6.65
N ALA A 202 -16.51 -0.90 7.76
CA ALA A 202 -15.97 -1.06 9.09
C ALA A 202 -15.64 -2.54 9.39
N LEU A 203 -16.53 -3.47 9.01
CA LEU A 203 -16.38 -4.89 9.31
C LEU A 203 -15.48 -5.65 8.32
N GLU A 204 -15.54 -5.34 7.02
CA GLU A 204 -14.76 -6.08 6.02
C GLU A 204 -13.41 -5.42 5.70
N ILE A 205 -13.27 -4.10 5.88
CA ILE A 205 -12.03 -3.36 5.59
C ILE A 205 -11.28 -2.95 6.86
N ALA A 206 -11.90 -2.12 7.70
CA ALA A 206 -11.21 -1.55 8.87
C ALA A 206 -10.86 -2.64 9.89
N MET A 207 -11.84 -3.47 10.27
CA MET A 207 -11.62 -4.62 11.15
C MET A 207 -10.64 -5.62 10.53
N GLY A 208 -10.70 -5.85 9.22
CA GLY A 208 -9.75 -6.74 8.54
C GLY A 208 -8.29 -6.28 8.68
N ILE A 209 -8.04 -4.97 8.56
CA ILE A 209 -6.72 -4.39 8.84
C ILE A 209 -6.35 -4.57 10.32
N LEU A 210 -7.25 -4.25 11.25
CA LEU A 210 -6.99 -4.30 12.69
C LEU A 210 -6.71 -5.73 13.18
N GLU A 211 -7.52 -6.71 12.80
CA GLU A 211 -7.36 -8.11 13.19
C GLU A 211 -6.09 -8.74 12.62
N THR A 212 -5.78 -8.50 11.34
CA THR A 212 -4.52 -9.00 10.75
C THR A 212 -3.33 -8.36 11.43
N PHE A 213 -3.42 -7.07 11.77
CA PHE A 213 -2.37 -6.39 12.51
C PHE A 213 -2.24 -6.91 13.94
N ALA A 214 -3.34 -7.18 14.63
CA ALA A 214 -3.34 -7.79 15.96
C ALA A 214 -2.68 -9.17 15.94
N ALA A 215 -3.06 -10.04 15.00
CA ALA A 215 -2.46 -11.36 14.81
C ALA A 215 -0.95 -11.29 14.48
N LEU A 216 -0.51 -10.23 13.80
CA LEU A 216 0.90 -10.02 13.48
C LEU A 216 1.73 -9.56 14.67
N THR A 217 1.16 -8.78 15.59
CA THR A 217 1.91 -7.93 16.53
C THR A 217 1.72 -8.31 17.99
N THR A 218 0.72 -9.15 18.29
CA THR A 218 0.37 -9.57 19.65
C THR A 218 0.39 -11.10 19.77
N ASP A 219 0.46 -11.62 20.99
CA ASP A 219 0.48 -13.07 21.27
C ASP A 219 -0.92 -13.62 21.61
N ILE A 220 -1.96 -13.08 20.96
CA ILE A 220 -3.36 -13.42 21.26
C ILE A 220 -3.82 -14.77 20.69
N GLY A 221 -2.88 -15.63 20.28
CA GLY A 221 -3.16 -17.00 19.84
C GLY A 221 -3.88 -17.12 18.50
N HIS A 222 -3.92 -16.06 17.69
CA HIS A 222 -4.44 -16.13 16.32
C HIS A 222 -3.37 -16.61 15.35
N ASP A 223 -3.75 -17.52 14.45
CA ASP A 223 -2.93 -17.86 13.29
C ASP A 223 -2.95 -16.68 12.31
N PHE A 224 -1.81 -16.01 12.16
CA PHE A 224 -1.65 -14.87 11.26
C PHE A 224 -2.06 -15.21 9.82
N GLU A 225 -1.69 -16.38 9.32
CA GLU A 225 -1.98 -16.77 7.93
C GLU A 225 -3.48 -16.97 7.73
N GLU A 226 -4.16 -17.64 8.66
CA GLU A 226 -5.62 -17.82 8.60
C GLU A 226 -6.35 -16.47 8.58
N VAL A 227 -5.96 -15.55 9.47
CA VAL A 227 -6.54 -14.21 9.56
C VAL A 227 -6.25 -13.39 8.29
N LEU A 228 -5.02 -13.44 7.78
CA LEU A 228 -4.64 -12.76 6.54
C LEU A 228 -5.47 -13.24 5.35
N ILE A 229 -5.63 -14.55 5.16
CA ILE A 229 -6.40 -15.11 4.04
C ILE A 229 -7.89 -14.74 4.14
N LYS A 230 -8.47 -14.86 5.34
CA LYS A 230 -9.85 -14.40 5.60
C LYS A 230 -10.04 -12.95 5.17
N ASN A 231 -9.12 -12.07 5.59
CA ASN A 231 -9.25 -10.64 5.37
C ASN A 231 -8.96 -10.22 3.91
N LEU A 232 -8.11 -10.95 3.19
CA LEU A 232 -7.95 -10.77 1.73
C LEU A 232 -9.27 -11.06 0.99
N GLN A 233 -9.96 -12.14 1.36
CA GLN A 233 -11.24 -12.51 0.77
C GLN A 233 -12.35 -11.51 1.11
N PHE A 234 -12.37 -10.97 2.33
CA PHE A 234 -13.31 -9.92 2.73
C PHE A 234 -13.07 -8.61 1.96
N GLN A 235 -11.81 -8.21 1.80
CA GLN A 235 -11.45 -7.04 1.01
C GLN A 235 -11.89 -7.16 -0.46
N GLU A 236 -11.65 -8.32 -1.07
CA GLU A 236 -12.13 -8.61 -2.43
C GLU A 236 -13.66 -8.53 -2.50
N LYS A 237 -14.35 -9.20 -1.57
CA LYS A 237 -15.82 -9.22 -1.49
C LYS A 237 -16.40 -7.81 -1.38
N TYR A 238 -15.83 -6.98 -0.51
CA TYR A 238 -16.25 -5.59 -0.31
C TYR A 238 -16.16 -4.80 -1.62
N HIS A 239 -15.02 -4.84 -2.30
CA HIS A 239 -14.82 -4.07 -3.53
C HIS A 239 -15.62 -4.60 -4.73
N LEU A 240 -15.90 -5.90 -4.79
CA LEU A 240 -16.86 -6.45 -5.76
C LEU A 240 -18.27 -5.94 -5.49
N ARG A 241 -18.70 -5.89 -4.22
CA ARG A 241 -20.01 -5.37 -3.82
C ARG A 241 -20.17 -3.88 -4.14
N GLU A 242 -19.13 -3.07 -3.91
CA GLU A 242 -19.16 -1.63 -4.23
C GLU A 242 -19.38 -1.32 -5.72
N LEU A 243 -18.89 -2.18 -6.61
CA LEU A 243 -18.92 -1.95 -8.06
C LEU A 243 -20.13 -2.58 -8.74
N GLY A 244 -20.82 -3.49 -8.06
CA GLY A 244 -21.91 -4.29 -8.60
C GLY A 244 -21.41 -5.52 -9.37
N PRO A 245 -22.33 -6.42 -9.76
CA PRO A 245 -21.98 -7.75 -10.31
C PRO A 245 -21.25 -7.69 -11.66
N ASP A 246 -21.43 -6.61 -12.43
CA ASP A 246 -20.93 -6.51 -13.81
C ASP A 246 -19.55 -5.84 -13.92
N ARG A 247 -18.90 -5.53 -12.78
CA ARG A 247 -17.67 -4.73 -12.76
C ARG A 247 -16.66 -5.30 -11.78
N ILE A 248 -15.43 -5.46 -12.28
CA ILE A 248 -14.28 -5.83 -11.47
C ILE A 248 -13.33 -4.64 -11.44
N GLY A 249 -13.16 -4.07 -10.25
CA GLY A 249 -12.23 -2.97 -10.03
C GLY A 249 -10.87 -3.48 -9.65
N ILE A 250 -9.84 -2.78 -10.12
CA ILE A 250 -8.44 -3.13 -9.87
C ILE A 250 -8.08 -3.21 -8.36
N ARG A 251 -8.84 -2.51 -7.51
CA ARG A 251 -8.68 -2.54 -6.05
C ARG A 251 -8.88 -3.93 -5.43
N THR A 252 -9.58 -4.84 -6.13
CA THR A 252 -9.74 -6.24 -5.72
C THR A 252 -8.45 -7.06 -5.81
N PHE A 253 -7.42 -6.59 -6.53
CA PHE A 253 -6.25 -7.42 -6.87
C PHE A 253 -5.19 -7.45 -5.78
N ILE A 254 -4.93 -6.32 -5.13
CA ILE A 254 -3.97 -6.20 -4.02
C ILE A 254 -4.50 -5.18 -3.02
N ASN A 255 -4.55 -5.60 -1.77
CA ASN A 255 -4.67 -4.71 -0.62
C ASN A 255 -3.28 -4.43 -0.04
N PHE A 256 -2.82 -3.18 -0.12
CA PHE A 256 -1.47 -2.78 0.28
C PHE A 256 -1.22 -2.94 1.79
N PRO A 257 -2.16 -2.57 2.68
CA PRO A 257 -2.05 -2.90 4.10
C PRO A 257 -1.79 -4.38 4.37
N LEU A 258 -2.60 -5.28 3.81
CA LEU A 258 -2.47 -6.72 4.02
C LEU A 258 -1.18 -7.28 3.39
N LEU A 259 -0.79 -6.79 2.20
CA LEU A 259 0.50 -7.14 1.58
C LEU A 259 1.69 -6.67 2.42
N GLY A 260 1.64 -5.46 2.98
CA GLY A 260 2.67 -4.96 3.89
C GLY A 260 2.77 -5.77 5.17
N MET A 261 1.64 -6.24 5.72
CA MET A 261 1.65 -7.14 6.88
C MET A 261 2.23 -8.52 6.53
N ALA A 262 1.97 -9.06 5.34
CA ALA A 262 2.63 -10.27 4.85
C ALA A 262 4.15 -10.09 4.70
N CYS A 263 4.59 -8.94 4.21
CA CYS A 263 6.01 -8.55 4.19
C CYS A 263 6.62 -8.55 5.61
N MET A 264 5.95 -7.94 6.58
CA MET A 264 6.40 -7.91 7.97
C MET A 264 6.48 -9.31 8.59
N TRP A 265 5.53 -10.19 8.27
CA TRP A 265 5.56 -11.60 8.69
C TRP A 265 6.78 -12.34 8.12
N TYR A 266 7.07 -12.11 6.83
CA TYR A 266 8.26 -12.64 6.18
C TYR A 266 9.55 -12.16 6.84
N ASP A 267 9.62 -10.87 7.15
CA ASP A 267 10.78 -10.22 7.78
C ASP A 267 11.01 -10.71 9.22
N LYS A 268 9.97 -11.24 9.88
CA LYS A 268 10.07 -11.97 11.17
C LYS A 268 10.59 -13.41 11.04
N GLY A 269 10.93 -13.86 9.84
CA GLY A 269 11.47 -15.19 9.57
C GLY A 269 10.41 -16.25 9.26
N HIS A 270 9.14 -15.87 9.15
CA HIS A 270 8.06 -16.79 8.80
C HIS A 270 7.85 -16.85 7.27
N ARG A 271 7.15 -17.88 6.81
CA ARG A 271 6.76 -18.04 5.40
C ARG A 271 5.28 -18.37 5.37
N LEU A 272 4.60 -17.91 4.32
CA LEU A 272 3.24 -18.35 4.05
C LEU A 272 3.29 -19.77 3.49
N SER A 273 2.40 -20.64 3.95
CA SER A 273 2.18 -21.99 3.42
C SER A 273 1.22 -21.99 2.21
N VAL A 274 0.61 -20.83 1.93
CA VAL A 274 -0.37 -20.64 0.86
C VAL A 274 0.14 -19.75 -0.27
N GLU A 275 -0.21 -20.12 -1.50
CA GLU A 275 -0.04 -19.27 -2.67
C GLU A 275 -1.36 -18.57 -3.01
N THR A 276 -1.29 -17.28 -3.33
CA THR A 276 -2.49 -16.49 -3.65
C THR A 276 -2.22 -15.48 -4.74
N GLY A 277 -3.26 -15.09 -5.48
CA GLY A 277 -3.16 -14.01 -6.47
C GLY A 277 -2.99 -12.61 -5.87
N TRP A 278 -3.27 -12.42 -4.56
CA TRP A 278 -3.22 -11.09 -3.92
C TRP A 278 -1.83 -10.72 -3.40
N LEU A 279 -0.96 -11.71 -3.16
CA LEU A 279 0.32 -11.53 -2.47
C LEU A 279 1.47 -12.01 -3.38
N PRO A 280 2.02 -11.12 -4.22
CA PRO A 280 3.11 -11.50 -5.13
C PRO A 280 4.36 -11.91 -4.35
N PRO A 281 4.91 -13.12 -4.55
CA PRO A 281 6.06 -13.59 -3.78
C PRO A 281 7.26 -12.66 -3.84
N TYR A 282 7.57 -12.09 -5.02
CA TYR A 282 8.71 -11.18 -5.18
C TYR A 282 8.61 -9.91 -4.31
N LEU A 283 7.39 -9.44 -3.99
CA LEU A 283 7.17 -8.30 -3.10
C LEU A 283 7.23 -8.73 -1.63
N VAL A 284 6.62 -9.86 -1.29
CA VAL A 284 6.66 -10.41 0.09
C VAL A 284 8.09 -10.73 0.50
N GLU A 285 8.86 -11.35 -0.39
CA GLU A 285 10.26 -11.73 -0.18
C GLU A 285 11.24 -10.56 -0.30
N GLY A 286 10.82 -9.47 -0.95
CA GLY A 286 11.70 -8.34 -1.25
C GLY A 286 12.80 -8.66 -2.27
N ARG A 287 12.54 -9.61 -3.19
CA ARG A 287 13.53 -10.24 -4.09
C ARG A 287 14.43 -9.24 -4.83
N TRP A 288 13.85 -8.12 -5.29
CA TRP A 288 14.52 -7.13 -6.13
C TRP A 288 14.90 -5.84 -5.37
N LEU A 289 14.62 -5.75 -4.07
CA LEU A 289 14.74 -4.49 -3.33
C LEU A 289 16.17 -3.96 -3.24
N GLU A 290 17.14 -4.83 -2.98
CA GLU A 290 18.55 -4.42 -2.87
C GLU A 290 19.09 -3.90 -4.20
N ASP A 291 18.70 -4.52 -5.32
CA ASP A 291 19.12 -4.07 -6.65
C ASP A 291 18.45 -2.76 -7.06
N VAL A 292 17.18 -2.56 -6.70
CA VAL A 292 16.47 -1.29 -6.88
C VAL A 292 17.12 -0.18 -6.05
N LYS A 293 17.36 -0.41 -4.75
CA LYS A 293 17.96 0.58 -3.85
C LYS A 293 19.40 0.93 -4.24
N ALA A 294 20.15 -0.05 -4.74
CA ALA A 294 21.50 0.16 -5.26
C ALA A 294 21.52 0.82 -6.65
N GLY A 295 20.36 1.05 -7.29
CA GLY A 295 20.28 1.67 -8.60
C GLY A 295 20.68 0.78 -9.77
N LYS A 296 20.69 -0.55 -9.58
CA LYS A 296 20.99 -1.52 -10.64
C LYS A 296 19.78 -1.78 -11.54
N ILE A 297 18.57 -1.58 -11.01
CA ILE A 297 17.32 -1.63 -11.76
C ILE A 297 16.88 -0.20 -12.05
N THR A 298 16.80 0.15 -13.32
CA THR A 298 16.41 1.48 -13.77
C THR A 298 15.51 1.39 -15.00
N ARG A 299 14.64 2.38 -15.17
CA ARG A 299 13.86 2.58 -16.39
C ARG A 299 13.51 4.05 -16.55
#